data_AF-A0A6A6J305-F1
#
_entry.id   AF-A0A6A6J305-F1
#
_cell.length_a   1.000
_cell.length_b   1.000
_cell.length_c   1.000
_cell.angle_alpha   90.00
_cell.angle_beta   90.00
_cell.angle_gamma   90.00
#
_symmetry.space_group_name_H-M   'P 1'
#
loop_
_entity.id
_entity.type
_entity.pdbx_description
1 polymer ?
#
loop_
_entity_poly.entity_id
_entity_poly.type
_entity_poly.pdbx_seq_one_letter_code
_entity_poly.pdbx_strand_id
1 'polypeptide(L)'
;MTTSSSSKAPANDEPWKHTGYRDFTNFVVSDNDFFVLRRFSNLTARVLLALQDELSQQENQLHTLEDRICDSLAPEVHNGSFRYDTSEERSELIREIGRKLRAYNELILQHSDLRSRPRVPRRDVKRVSNWFRNHEGAIQTEEMQYITHESDLFAVALKAKAPLRRLLERSSRFRQSSLWKKASKIQNESVAYTSDYRIDFFVSLINTLLGMTMLIAPLWILAFVEDIVKRLAVITSFLVCFLCLVTFTTAARPFESLGATAA
;
A
#
# COMPACT_ATOMS: atom_id res chain seq x y z
N MET A 1 35.34 25.52 57.55
CA MET A 1 34.96 25.80 56.15
C MET A 1 34.89 24.48 55.42
N THR A 2 33.70 23.91 55.36
CA THR A 2 33.40 22.61 54.73
C THR A 2 32.94 22.86 53.30
N THR A 3 33.71 22.35 52.34
CA THR A 3 33.36 22.31 50.92
C THR A 3 32.34 21.18 50.69
N SER A 4 31.08 21.52 50.37
CA SER A 4 30.12 20.54 49.86
C SER A 4 30.33 20.38 48.35
N SER A 5 30.91 19.25 47.96
CA SER A 5 30.89 18.78 46.58
C SER A 5 29.47 18.31 46.24
N SER A 6 28.74 19.11 45.45
CA SER A 6 27.51 18.64 44.82
C SER A 6 27.89 17.73 43.64
N SER A 7 27.87 16.42 43.86
CA SER A 7 27.93 15.43 42.79
C SER A 7 26.62 15.50 41.99
N LYS A 8 26.66 16.05 40.77
CA LYS A 8 25.61 15.81 39.79
C LYS A 8 25.73 14.35 39.33
N ALA A 9 24.83 13.50 39.81
CA ALA A 9 24.59 12.18 39.22
C ALA A 9 24.16 12.36 37.75
N PRO A 10 24.57 11.48 36.81
CA PRO A 10 24.04 11.50 35.47
C PRO A 10 22.54 11.21 35.54
N ALA A 11 21.72 12.04 34.88
CA ALA A 11 20.31 11.76 34.73
C ALA A 11 20.16 10.38 34.10
N ASN A 12 19.57 9.46 34.85
CA ASN A 12 19.06 8.19 34.35
C ASN A 12 17.92 8.57 33.39
N ASP A 13 18.25 8.91 32.15
CA ASP A 13 17.25 9.19 31.12
C ASP A 13 16.60 7.86 30.77
N GLU A 14 15.48 7.56 31.45
CA GLU A 14 14.60 6.44 31.17
C GLU A 14 13.99 6.63 29.76
N PRO A 15 14.49 5.95 28.71
CA PRO A 15 14.10 6.30 27.33
C PRO A 15 12.62 6.00 27.06
N TRP A 16 12.06 5.00 27.75
CA TRP A 16 10.64 4.66 27.72
C TRP A 16 9.73 5.80 28.23
N LYS A 17 10.22 6.65 29.14
CA LYS A 17 9.45 7.73 29.76
C LYS A 17 9.38 8.99 28.91
N HIS A 18 10.46 9.33 28.23
CA HIS A 18 10.59 10.59 27.49
C HIS A 18 10.48 10.42 25.98
N THR A 19 10.96 9.30 25.45
CA THR A 19 10.90 8.99 24.01
C THR A 19 9.73 8.08 23.70
N GLY A 20 9.76 6.83 24.18
CA GLY A 20 8.67 5.86 24.09
C GLY A 20 7.87 5.86 22.77
N TYR A 21 6.58 5.51 22.88
CA TYR A 21 5.64 5.61 21.76
C TYR A 21 5.34 7.05 21.33
N ARG A 22 5.53 8.03 22.22
CA ARG A 22 5.25 9.44 21.91
C ARG A 22 6.13 9.93 20.76
N ASP A 23 7.43 9.70 20.85
CA ASP A 23 8.37 10.14 19.83
C ASP A 23 8.36 9.18 18.64
N PHE A 24 8.11 7.89 18.86
CA PHE A 24 7.96 6.93 17.76
C PHE A 24 6.78 7.29 16.85
N THR A 25 5.63 7.63 17.41
CA THR A 25 4.45 8.05 16.61
C THR A 25 4.72 9.34 15.86
N ASN A 26 5.39 10.32 16.47
CA ASN A 26 5.85 11.53 15.78
C ASN A 26 6.79 11.20 14.60
N PHE A 27 7.72 10.26 14.78
CA PHE A 27 8.60 9.77 13.72
C PHE A 27 7.82 9.07 12.60
N VAL A 28 6.91 8.16 12.96
CA VAL A 28 6.10 7.39 12.00
C VAL A 28 5.17 8.28 11.18
N VAL A 29 4.58 9.32 11.79
CA VAL A 29 3.69 10.27 11.11
C VAL A 29 4.47 11.31 10.29
N SER A 30 5.77 11.50 10.57
CA SER A 30 6.59 12.49 9.86
C SER A 30 6.75 12.21 8.35
N ASP A 31 6.67 10.95 7.94
CA ASP A 31 6.70 10.54 6.54
C ASP A 31 5.74 9.36 6.30
N ASN A 32 5.05 9.42 5.15
CA ASN A 32 4.13 8.37 4.74
C ASN A 32 4.86 7.04 4.49
N ASP A 33 6.15 7.08 4.16
CA ASP A 33 6.97 5.90 3.92
C ASP A 33 7.40 5.19 5.23
N PHE A 34 7.28 5.84 6.40
CA PHE A 34 7.73 5.30 7.69
C PHE A 34 6.63 4.58 8.47
N PHE A 35 5.35 4.79 8.13
CA PHE A 35 4.25 4.07 8.76
C PHE A 35 4.10 2.66 8.19
N VAL A 36 4.90 1.75 8.75
CA VAL A 36 5.01 0.36 8.35
C VAL A 36 4.41 -0.55 9.40
N LEU A 37 3.51 -1.44 8.98
CA LEU A 37 2.85 -2.44 9.82
C LEU A 37 2.94 -3.83 9.18
N ARG A 38 2.61 -4.87 9.95
CA ARG A 38 2.49 -6.25 9.45
C ARG A 38 1.12 -6.51 8.84
N ARG A 39 1.09 -7.19 7.70
CA ARG A 39 -0.13 -7.71 7.06
C ARG A 39 -0.70 -8.94 7.78
N PHE A 40 0.13 -9.66 8.54
CA PHE A 40 -0.21 -10.93 9.20
C PHE A 40 -0.69 -12.01 8.21
N SER A 41 -0.08 -12.07 7.03
CA SER A 41 -0.61 -12.84 5.89
C SER A 41 -0.84 -14.32 6.20
N ASN A 42 0.10 -14.95 6.92
CA ASN A 42 -0.02 -16.35 7.31
C ASN A 42 -1.11 -16.56 8.36
N LEU A 43 -1.27 -15.63 9.30
CA LEU A 43 -2.27 -15.74 10.36
C LEU A 43 -3.67 -15.53 9.77
N THR A 44 -3.85 -14.50 8.94
CA THR A 44 -5.12 -14.26 8.24
C THR A 44 -5.49 -15.43 7.33
N ALA A 45 -4.53 -16.03 6.61
CA ALA A 45 -4.80 -17.22 5.80
C ALA A 45 -5.30 -18.40 6.65
N ARG A 46 -4.71 -18.63 7.84
CA ARG A 46 -5.19 -19.68 8.76
C ARG A 46 -6.61 -19.42 9.25
N VAL A 47 -6.92 -18.18 9.61
CA VAL A 47 -8.28 -17.79 10.04
C VAL A 47 -9.28 -17.98 8.91
N LEU A 48 -8.94 -17.59 7.69
CA LEU A 48 -9.79 -17.79 6.51
C LEU A 48 -10.05 -19.27 6.24
N LEU A 49 -9.02 -20.12 6.30
CA LEU A 49 -9.16 -21.57 6.10
C LEU A 49 -10.04 -22.20 7.19
N ALA A 50 -9.91 -21.77 8.44
CA ALA A 50 -10.77 -22.24 9.53
C ALA A 50 -12.24 -21.83 9.32
N LEU A 51 -12.49 -20.57 8.95
CA LEU A 51 -13.85 -20.09 8.64
C LEU A 51 -14.46 -20.82 7.44
N GLN A 52 -13.64 -21.12 6.42
CA GLN A 52 -14.08 -21.87 5.25
C GLN A 52 -14.53 -23.29 5.63
N ASP A 53 -13.75 -24.00 6.44
CA ASP A 53 -14.10 -25.33 6.92
C ASP A 53 -15.39 -25.31 7.78
N GLU A 54 -15.51 -24.35 8.70
CA GLU A 54 -16.73 -24.18 9.49
C GLU A 54 -17.97 -23.93 8.62
N LEU A 55 -17.85 -23.12 7.56
CA LEU A 55 -18.93 -22.89 6.60
C LEU A 55 -19.28 -24.16 5.83
N SER A 56 -18.28 -24.94 5.40
CA SER A 56 -18.50 -26.23 4.73
C SER A 56 -19.19 -27.24 5.64
N GLN A 57 -18.87 -27.27 6.94
CA GLN A 57 -19.59 -28.11 7.90
C GLN A 57 -21.06 -27.69 8.04
N GLN A 58 -21.35 -26.39 8.11
CA GLN A 58 -22.72 -25.88 8.20
C GLN A 58 -23.53 -26.07 6.92
N GLU A 59 -22.89 -25.97 5.76
CA GLU A 59 -23.48 -26.30 4.46
C GLU A 59 -23.90 -27.78 4.40
N ASN A 60 -23.01 -28.68 4.82
CA ASN A 60 -23.32 -30.12 4.90
C ASN A 60 -24.46 -30.41 5.91
N GLN A 61 -24.48 -29.70 7.04
CA GLN A 61 -25.58 -29.80 8.02
C GLN A 61 -26.91 -29.34 7.41
N LEU A 62 -26.90 -28.25 6.65
CA LEU A 62 -28.08 -27.73 5.97
C LEU A 62 -28.59 -28.75 4.93
N HIS A 63 -27.71 -29.30 4.10
CA HIS A 63 -28.07 -30.37 3.16
C HIS A 63 -28.67 -31.58 3.88
N THR A 64 -28.07 -32.02 4.97
CA THR A 64 -28.60 -33.15 5.76
C THR A 64 -29.99 -32.85 6.33
N LEU A 65 -30.27 -31.63 6.76
CA LEU A 65 -31.59 -31.22 7.23
C LEU A 65 -32.61 -31.18 6.10
N GLU A 66 -32.22 -30.67 4.93
CA GLU A 66 -33.08 -30.61 3.75
C GLU A 66 -33.42 -32.00 3.21
N ASP A 67 -32.43 -32.91 3.17
CA ASP A 67 -32.63 -34.30 2.78
C ASP A 67 -33.65 -34.99 3.70
N ARG A 68 -33.55 -34.78 5.01
CA ARG A 68 -34.51 -35.32 6.00
C ARG A 68 -35.93 -34.76 5.81
N ILE A 69 -36.06 -33.51 5.38
CA ILE A 69 -37.39 -32.90 5.11
C ILE A 69 -38.01 -33.51 3.84
N CYS A 70 -37.17 -33.93 2.88
CA CYS A 70 -37.63 -34.59 1.65
C CYS A 70 -38.02 -36.06 1.82
N ASP A 71 -37.70 -36.68 2.97
CA ASP A 71 -38.09 -38.07 3.24
C ASP A 71 -39.61 -38.24 3.30
N SER A 72 -40.13 -39.30 2.70
CA SER A 72 -41.59 -39.56 2.61
C SER A 72 -42.28 -39.79 3.96
N LEU A 73 -41.51 -39.98 5.04
CA LEU A 73 -41.98 -40.17 6.41
C LEU A 73 -41.84 -38.90 7.27
N ALA A 74 -41.28 -37.83 6.71
CA ALA A 74 -41.04 -36.58 7.42
C ALA A 74 -42.32 -35.73 7.58
N PRO A 75 -42.37 -34.83 8.58
CA PRO A 75 -43.46 -33.87 8.70
C PRO A 75 -43.57 -32.99 7.46
N GLU A 76 -44.79 -32.57 7.10
CA GLU A 76 -45.03 -31.67 5.97
C GLU A 76 -44.46 -30.27 6.28
N VAL A 77 -43.19 -30.07 5.91
CA VAL A 77 -42.47 -28.79 6.05
C VAL A 77 -42.33 -28.16 4.68
N HIS A 78 -42.72 -26.88 4.57
CA HIS A 78 -42.74 -26.19 3.29
C HIS A 78 -41.33 -25.74 2.85
N ASN A 79 -40.68 -26.51 1.99
CA ASN A 79 -39.34 -26.17 1.48
C ASN A 79 -39.34 -25.09 0.37
N GLY A 80 -40.49 -24.82 -0.28
CA GLY A 80 -40.57 -23.88 -1.41
C GLY A 80 -40.75 -22.39 -1.06
N SER A 81 -40.81 -22.02 0.22
CA SER A 81 -41.10 -20.66 0.67
C SER A 81 -40.58 -20.42 2.08
N PHE A 82 -39.68 -19.45 2.23
CA PHE A 82 -39.18 -19.02 3.54
C PHE A 82 -40.27 -18.42 4.44
N ARG A 83 -41.41 -18.00 3.88
CA ARG A 83 -42.55 -17.47 4.68
C ARG A 83 -43.39 -18.56 5.31
N TYR A 84 -43.41 -19.74 4.69
CA TYR A 84 -44.20 -20.88 5.14
C TYR A 84 -43.32 -21.98 5.74
N ASP A 85 -42.01 -21.73 5.86
CA ASP A 85 -41.08 -22.64 6.50
C ASP A 85 -41.37 -22.74 8.00
N THR A 86 -41.77 -23.92 8.44
CA THR A 86 -42.05 -24.23 9.84
C THR A 86 -40.82 -24.78 10.56
N SER A 87 -39.70 -25.03 9.86
CA SER A 87 -38.45 -25.50 10.47
C SER A 87 -37.66 -24.34 11.08
N GLU A 88 -37.76 -24.21 12.40
CA GLU A 88 -36.96 -23.25 13.17
C GLU A 88 -35.46 -23.58 13.11
N GLU A 89 -35.10 -24.87 13.15
CA GLU A 89 -33.72 -25.35 13.08
C GLU A 89 -33.04 -24.93 11.76
N ARG A 90 -33.72 -25.10 10.62
CA ARG A 90 -33.22 -24.67 9.32
C ARG A 90 -33.07 -23.15 9.25
N SER A 91 -34.06 -22.42 9.74
CA SER A 91 -34.05 -20.96 9.77
C SER A 91 -32.92 -20.38 10.64
N GLU A 92 -32.65 -21.00 11.80
CA GLU A 92 -31.54 -20.66 12.69
C GLU A 92 -30.19 -20.93 12.00
N LEU A 93 -30.03 -22.10 11.38
CA LEU A 93 -28.82 -22.49 10.68
C LEU A 93 -28.50 -21.55 9.51
N ILE A 94 -29.50 -21.21 8.69
CA ILE A 94 -29.35 -20.22 7.60
C ILE A 94 -28.92 -18.86 8.15
N ARG A 95 -29.49 -18.43 9.28
CA ARG A 95 -29.12 -17.16 9.92
C ARG A 95 -27.68 -17.18 10.45
N GLU A 96 -27.23 -18.31 10.98
CA GLU A 96 -25.85 -18.48 11.43
C GLU A 96 -24.86 -18.50 10.26
N ILE A 97 -25.16 -19.26 9.20
CA ILE A 97 -24.39 -19.27 7.95
C ILE A 97 -24.27 -17.84 7.42
N GLY A 98 -25.37 -17.09 7.36
CA GLY A 98 -25.35 -15.70 6.91
C GLY A 98 -24.43 -14.78 7.72
N ARG A 99 -24.34 -14.98 9.04
CA ARG A 99 -23.40 -14.23 9.91
C ARG A 99 -21.95 -14.59 9.61
N LYS A 100 -21.62 -15.90 9.54
CA LYS A 100 -20.25 -16.36 9.26
C LYS A 100 -19.81 -16.01 7.84
N LEU A 101 -20.69 -16.14 6.86
CA LEU A 101 -20.41 -15.82 5.46
C LEU A 101 -20.08 -14.33 5.28
N ARG A 102 -20.77 -13.43 6.01
CA ARG A 102 -20.43 -12.01 6.02
C ARG A 102 -19.02 -11.78 6.56
N ALA A 103 -18.70 -12.36 7.72
CA ALA A 103 -17.37 -12.22 8.33
C ALA A 103 -16.26 -12.77 7.43
N TYR A 104 -16.49 -13.92 6.80
CA TYR A 104 -15.58 -14.54 5.84
C TYR A 104 -15.34 -13.63 4.63
N ASN A 105 -16.40 -13.14 3.99
CA ASN A 105 -16.30 -12.27 2.81
C ASN A 105 -15.62 -10.93 3.13
N GLU A 106 -15.95 -10.33 4.27
CA GLU A 106 -15.31 -9.08 4.73
C GLU A 106 -13.81 -9.28 4.93
N LEU A 107 -13.41 -10.37 5.61
CA LEU A 107 -12.00 -10.68 5.84
C LEU A 107 -11.24 -10.95 4.54
N ILE A 108 -11.86 -11.61 3.56
CA ILE A 108 -11.27 -11.81 2.23
C ILE A 108 -11.00 -10.48 1.55
N LEU A 109 -12.00 -9.59 1.49
CA LEU A 109 -11.86 -8.30 0.81
C LEU A 109 -10.75 -7.46 1.46
N GLN A 110 -10.79 -7.34 2.79
CA GLN A 110 -9.76 -6.63 3.55
C GLN A 110 -8.37 -7.23 3.32
N HIS A 111 -8.24 -8.56 3.34
CA HIS A 111 -6.95 -9.22 3.14
C HIS A 111 -6.45 -9.10 1.70
N SER A 112 -7.35 -9.17 0.71
CA SER A 112 -7.04 -8.94 -0.70
C SER A 112 -6.49 -7.54 -0.92
N ASP A 113 -7.14 -6.53 -0.34
CA ASP A 113 -6.69 -5.14 -0.38
C ASP A 113 -5.31 -4.99 0.24
N LEU A 114 -5.06 -5.58 1.42
CA LEU A 114 -3.75 -5.55 2.07
C LEU A 114 -2.66 -6.27 1.24
N ARG A 115 -3.02 -7.35 0.55
CA ARG A 115 -2.10 -8.12 -0.31
C ARG A 115 -1.79 -7.39 -1.62
N SER A 116 -2.73 -6.60 -2.14
CA SER A 116 -2.51 -5.75 -3.32
C SER A 116 -1.47 -4.66 -3.08
N ARG A 117 -1.23 -4.29 -1.81
CA ARG A 117 -0.29 -3.23 -1.44
C ARG A 117 1.15 -3.64 -1.76
N PRO A 118 1.94 -2.74 -2.38
CA PRO A 118 3.32 -3.04 -2.73
C PRO A 118 4.16 -3.36 -1.49
N ARG A 119 5.21 -4.14 -1.69
CA ARG A 119 6.19 -4.41 -0.65
C ARG A 119 6.91 -3.11 -0.24
N VAL A 120 7.14 -2.96 1.06
CA VAL A 120 7.91 -1.83 1.59
C VAL A 120 9.36 -1.91 1.08
N PRO A 121 9.93 -0.82 0.54
CA PRO A 121 11.33 -0.80 0.16
C PRO A 121 12.25 -1.06 1.37
N ARG A 122 13.29 -1.89 1.19
CA ARG A 122 14.27 -2.23 2.25
C ARG A 122 14.88 -1.00 2.93
N ARG A 123 15.06 0.10 2.20
CA ARG A 123 15.58 1.35 2.73
C ARG A 123 14.70 1.96 3.81
N ASP A 124 13.38 1.81 3.68
CA ASP A 124 12.41 2.44 4.59
C ASP A 124 12.28 1.58 5.85
N VAL A 125 12.28 0.24 5.68
CA VAL A 125 12.42 -0.73 6.79
C VAL A 125 13.70 -0.46 7.59
N LYS A 126 14.84 -0.20 6.92
CA LYS A 126 16.10 0.12 7.58
C LYS A 126 16.04 1.44 8.36
N ARG A 127 15.25 2.43 7.93
CA ARG A 127 15.07 3.69 8.67
C ARG A 127 14.31 3.48 9.96
N VAL A 128 13.23 2.69 9.92
CA VAL A 128 12.49 2.31 11.13
C VAL A 128 13.37 1.49 12.08
N SER A 129 14.11 0.51 11.55
CA SER A 129 15.07 -0.28 12.34
C SER A 129 16.20 0.56 12.94
N ASN A 130 16.69 1.58 12.22
CA ASN A 130 17.69 2.51 12.75
C ASN A 130 17.11 3.35 13.89
N TRP A 131 15.85 3.80 13.77
CA TRP A 131 15.19 4.54 14.85
C TRP A 131 15.13 3.70 16.13
N PHE A 132 14.75 2.42 16.03
CA PHE A 132 14.77 1.49 17.17
C PHE A 132 16.17 1.30 17.77
N ARG A 133 17.20 1.20 16.93
CA ARG A 133 18.60 1.09 17.39
C ARG A 133 19.12 2.37 18.05
N ASN A 134 18.66 3.54 17.61
CA ASN A 134 19.10 4.82 18.16
C ASN A 134 18.40 5.15 19.48
N HIS A 135 17.21 4.60 19.70
CA HIS A 135 16.40 4.80 20.91
C HIS A 135 16.24 3.48 21.67
N GLU A 136 17.36 2.86 22.02
CA GLU A 136 17.38 1.61 22.78
C GLU A 136 16.67 1.78 24.12
N GLY A 137 15.81 0.83 24.49
CA GLY A 137 15.01 0.90 25.72
C GLY A 137 13.79 1.84 25.66
N ALA A 138 13.52 2.50 24.53
CA ALA A 138 12.31 3.31 24.38
C ALA A 138 11.05 2.45 24.16
N ILE A 139 11.17 1.35 23.42
CA ILE A 139 10.09 0.41 23.12
C ILE A 139 10.57 -1.00 23.48
N GLN A 140 9.66 -1.87 23.90
CA GLN A 140 9.97 -3.25 24.27
C GLN A 140 10.48 -4.06 23.07
N THR A 141 11.40 -4.99 23.30
CA THR A 141 12.07 -5.74 22.23
C THR A 141 11.10 -6.63 21.47
N GLU A 142 10.12 -7.18 22.18
CA GLU A 142 9.04 -8.02 21.66
C GLU A 142 8.16 -7.22 20.68
N GLU A 143 7.88 -5.95 21.01
CA GLU A 143 7.08 -5.05 20.19
C GLU A 143 7.81 -4.65 18.90
N MET A 144 9.15 -4.56 18.92
CA MET A 144 9.96 -4.20 17.74
C MET A 144 10.16 -5.37 16.75
N GLN A 145 9.92 -6.61 17.19
CA GLN A 145 10.24 -7.83 16.46
C GLN A 145 9.50 -7.94 15.11
N TYR A 146 8.39 -7.23 14.94
CA TYR A 146 7.62 -7.20 13.70
C TYR A 146 8.45 -6.74 12.49
N ILE A 147 9.43 -5.86 12.67
CA ILE A 147 10.28 -5.32 11.59
C ILE A 147 11.16 -6.40 10.94
N THR A 148 11.44 -7.50 11.63
CA THR A 148 12.20 -8.62 11.08
C THR A 148 11.45 -9.36 9.96
N HIS A 149 10.12 -9.22 9.89
CA HIS A 149 9.26 -9.90 8.94
C HIS A 149 9.16 -9.14 7.60
N GLU A 150 10.29 -8.86 6.92
CA GLU A 150 10.36 -7.98 5.73
C GLU A 150 9.39 -8.35 4.58
N SER A 151 8.97 -9.61 4.47
CA SER A 151 8.01 -10.07 3.46
C SER A 151 6.56 -9.73 3.82
N ASP A 152 6.25 -9.59 5.11
CA ASP A 152 4.90 -9.37 5.65
C ASP A 152 4.63 -7.89 5.95
N LEU A 153 5.61 -6.99 5.74
CA LEU A 153 5.48 -5.57 5.99
C LEU A 153 4.82 -4.80 4.84
N PHE A 154 3.92 -3.88 5.19
CA PHE A 154 3.25 -2.96 4.26
C PHE A 154 3.27 -1.52 4.80
N ALA A 155 3.25 -0.54 3.88
CA ALA A 155 3.07 0.86 4.23
C ALA A 155 1.58 1.18 4.31
N VAL A 156 1.16 1.88 5.37
CA VAL A 156 -0.24 2.23 5.61
C VAL A 156 -0.73 3.26 4.60
N ALA A 157 0.11 4.25 4.28
CA ALA A 157 -0.19 5.27 3.28
C ALA A 157 0.13 4.78 1.86
N LEU A 158 -0.91 4.62 1.03
CA LEU A 158 -0.75 4.22 -0.37
C LEU A 158 -0.42 5.45 -1.22
N LYS A 159 0.86 5.83 -1.30
CA LYS A 159 1.27 6.78 -2.35
C LYS A 159 1.50 6.02 -3.65
N ALA A 160 0.61 6.21 -4.62
CA ALA A 160 0.83 5.79 -5.99
C ALA A 160 1.98 6.62 -6.60
N LYS A 161 3.24 6.22 -6.32
CA LYS A 161 4.42 6.87 -6.89
C LYS A 161 4.49 6.51 -8.38
N ALA A 162 4.41 7.51 -9.24
CA ALA A 162 4.53 7.36 -10.69
C ALA A 162 5.80 6.58 -11.08
N PRO A 163 5.80 5.80 -12.17
CA PRO A 163 6.95 4.97 -12.58
C PRO A 163 8.25 5.78 -12.71
N LEU A 164 8.13 7.00 -13.25
CA LEU A 164 9.26 7.92 -13.43
C LEU A 164 9.83 8.42 -12.09
N ARG A 165 8.96 8.65 -11.10
CA ARG A 165 9.38 8.97 -9.72
C ARG A 165 10.11 7.78 -9.08
N ARG A 166 9.67 6.53 -9.30
CA ARG A 166 10.41 5.34 -8.83
C ARG A 166 11.79 5.24 -9.48
N LEU A 167 11.89 5.53 -10.77
CA LEU A 167 13.15 5.50 -11.51
C LEU A 167 14.12 6.60 -11.02
N LEU A 168 13.59 7.80 -10.78
CA LEU A 168 14.34 8.95 -10.27
C LEU A 168 14.79 8.72 -8.81
N GLU A 169 13.93 8.13 -7.97
CA GLU A 169 14.25 7.74 -6.59
C GLU A 169 15.25 6.57 -6.49
N ARG A 170 15.42 5.77 -7.56
CA ARG A 170 16.46 4.73 -7.67
C ARG A 170 17.84 5.31 -7.95
N SER A 171 17.91 6.55 -8.48
CA SER A 171 19.17 7.24 -8.75
C SER A 171 19.73 7.90 -7.47
N SER A 172 20.84 7.35 -6.95
CA SER A 172 21.55 7.88 -5.78
C SER A 172 22.03 9.33 -5.98
N ARG A 173 22.38 9.73 -7.21
CA ARG A 173 22.91 11.06 -7.54
C ARG A 173 21.84 12.15 -7.45
N PHE A 174 20.61 11.85 -7.86
CA PHE A 174 19.51 12.81 -7.81
C PHE A 174 19.16 13.18 -6.36
N ARG A 175 19.14 12.20 -5.45
CA ARG A 175 18.80 12.38 -4.03
C ARG A 175 19.91 13.03 -3.19
N GLN A 176 21.18 12.82 -3.53
CA GLN A 176 22.29 13.47 -2.80
C GLN A 176 22.46 14.96 -3.15
N SER A 177 21.87 15.43 -4.24
CA SER A 177 21.97 16.84 -4.62
C SER A 177 21.25 17.76 -3.61
N SER A 178 21.93 18.83 -3.21
CA SER A 178 21.51 19.77 -2.16
C SER A 178 20.18 20.48 -2.45
N LEU A 179 19.70 20.43 -3.68
CA LEU A 179 18.51 21.12 -4.16
C LEU A 179 17.20 20.50 -3.63
N TRP A 180 17.23 19.22 -3.23
CA TRP A 180 16.04 18.45 -2.81
C TRP A 180 16.03 18.08 -1.32
N LYS A 181 17.10 18.38 -0.60
CA LYS A 181 17.16 18.21 0.86
C LYS A 181 16.39 19.34 1.53
N LYS A 182 15.37 19.00 2.32
CA LYS A 182 14.73 19.96 3.23
C LYS A 182 15.58 20.04 4.51
N ALA A 183 15.86 21.25 5.00
CA ALA A 183 16.38 21.42 6.35
C ALA A 183 15.34 20.90 7.35
N SER A 184 15.73 19.95 8.20
CA SER A 184 14.85 19.39 9.23
C SER A 184 14.48 20.49 10.22
N LYS A 185 13.19 20.62 10.54
CA LYS A 185 12.72 21.45 11.67
C LYS A 185 12.63 20.67 12.98
N ILE A 186 13.16 19.44 12.99
CA ILE A 186 13.25 18.59 14.18
C ILE A 186 14.73 18.54 14.56
N GLN A 187 15.00 19.08 15.74
CA GLN A 187 16.31 19.11 16.38
C GLN A 187 16.65 17.67 16.76
N ASN A 188 17.82 17.20 16.32
CA ASN A 188 18.38 15.87 16.58
C ASN A 188 17.71 14.69 15.85
N GLU A 189 17.96 14.56 14.54
CA GLU A 189 18.45 13.31 13.93
C GLU A 189 18.52 13.47 12.40
N SER A 190 19.63 13.00 11.82
CA SER A 190 20.00 13.16 10.42
C SER A 190 19.20 12.25 9.48
N VAL A 191 17.89 12.43 9.39
CA VAL A 191 17.06 11.79 8.37
C VAL A 191 16.87 12.75 7.21
N ALA A 192 17.49 12.43 6.08
CA ALA A 192 17.33 13.20 4.85
C ALA A 192 15.88 13.11 4.34
N TYR A 193 15.07 14.10 4.70
CA TYR A 193 13.73 14.34 4.19
C TYR A 193 13.81 14.75 2.72
N THR A 194 13.19 13.95 1.86
CA THR A 194 13.06 14.26 0.44
C THR A 194 11.71 14.96 0.25
N SER A 195 11.70 16.16 -0.33
CA SER A 195 10.46 16.93 -0.50
C SER A 195 9.62 16.38 -1.65
N ASP A 196 8.62 15.57 -1.32
CA ASP A 196 7.69 14.95 -2.28
C ASP A 196 7.01 15.95 -3.23
N TYR A 197 6.50 17.07 -2.70
CA TYR A 197 5.83 18.10 -3.52
C TYR A 197 6.75 18.69 -4.60
N ARG A 198 8.02 18.94 -4.25
CA ARG A 198 9.00 19.49 -5.20
C ARG A 198 9.36 18.46 -6.27
N ILE A 199 9.47 17.18 -5.90
CA ILE A 199 9.74 16.11 -6.85
C ILE A 199 8.56 15.93 -7.81
N ASP A 200 7.33 15.90 -7.29
CA ASP A 200 6.14 15.75 -8.13
C ASP A 200 5.98 16.94 -9.08
N PHE A 201 6.20 18.17 -8.60
CA PHE A 201 6.21 19.37 -9.44
C PHE A 201 7.32 19.32 -10.52
N PHE A 202 8.53 18.91 -10.16
CA PHE A 202 9.66 18.84 -11.09
C PHE A 202 9.47 17.76 -12.15
N VAL A 203 8.98 16.58 -11.76
CA VAL A 203 8.64 15.49 -12.69
C VAL A 203 7.54 15.95 -13.64
N SER A 204 6.50 16.63 -13.12
CA SER A 204 5.45 17.21 -13.97
C SER A 204 6.02 18.24 -14.94
N LEU A 205 6.91 19.13 -14.48
CA LEU A 205 7.51 20.16 -15.32
C LEU A 205 8.34 19.56 -16.45
N ILE A 206 9.16 18.53 -16.17
CA ILE A 206 9.93 17.82 -17.19
C ILE A 206 9.01 17.14 -18.19
N ASN A 207 7.96 16.44 -17.73
CA ASN A 207 7.02 15.77 -18.63
C ASN A 207 6.31 16.77 -19.55
N THR A 208 5.88 17.92 -19.01
CA THR A 208 5.25 18.99 -19.80
C THR A 208 6.22 19.57 -20.83
N LEU A 209 7.47 19.85 -20.45
CA LEU A 209 8.50 20.35 -21.37
C LEU A 209 8.83 19.33 -22.47
N LEU A 210 8.94 18.06 -22.12
CA LEU A 210 9.20 16.99 -23.08
C LEU A 210 8.06 16.85 -24.08
N GLY A 211 6.80 16.86 -23.61
CA GLY A 211 5.62 16.84 -24.47
C GLY A 211 5.53 18.06 -25.40
N MET A 212 5.81 19.26 -24.87
CA MET A 212 5.84 20.50 -25.66
C MET A 212 6.90 20.46 -26.75
N THR A 213 8.11 19.98 -26.42
CA THR A 213 9.20 19.81 -27.40
C THR A 213 8.81 18.81 -28.48
N MET A 214 8.09 17.75 -28.11
CA MET A 214 7.65 16.71 -29.02
C MET A 214 6.60 17.16 -30.05
N LEU A 215 5.79 18.15 -29.69
CA LEU A 215 4.78 18.75 -30.58
C LEU A 215 5.39 19.80 -31.51
N ILE A 216 6.33 20.60 -31.01
CA ILE A 216 6.89 21.73 -31.74
C ILE A 216 8.03 21.30 -32.66
N ALA A 217 8.93 20.41 -32.21
CA ALA A 217 10.11 20.00 -32.97
C ALA A 217 9.79 19.39 -34.35
N PRO A 218 8.78 18.51 -34.51
CA PRO A 218 8.43 17.96 -35.83
C PRO A 218 8.02 19.04 -36.81
N LEU A 219 7.27 20.06 -36.37
CA LEU A 219 6.79 21.14 -37.22
C LEU A 219 7.96 21.97 -37.78
N TRP A 220 8.94 22.28 -36.93
CA TRP A 220 10.14 22.99 -37.36
C TRP A 220 11.02 22.13 -38.27
N ILE A 221 11.22 20.85 -37.94
CA ILE A 221 12.02 19.93 -38.77
C ILE A 221 11.37 19.76 -40.15
N LEU A 222 10.03 19.64 -40.22
CA LEU A 222 9.30 19.48 -41.48
C LEU A 222 9.46 20.69 -42.42
N ALA A 223 9.67 21.89 -41.86
CA ALA A 223 9.89 23.10 -42.65
C ALA A 223 11.20 23.08 -43.45
N PHE A 224 12.21 22.32 -42.99
CA PHE A 224 13.52 22.21 -43.63
C PHE A 224 13.71 20.94 -44.46
N VAL A 225 12.76 20.01 -44.42
CA VAL A 225 12.84 18.76 -45.19
C VAL A 225 12.04 18.94 -46.48
N GLU A 226 12.66 18.81 -47.64
CA GLU A 226 11.97 18.91 -48.95
C GLU A 226 11.42 17.57 -49.43
N ASP A 227 12.10 16.47 -49.09
CA ASP A 227 11.77 15.11 -49.53
C ASP A 227 10.55 14.53 -48.77
N ILE A 228 9.57 14.02 -49.52
CA ILE A 228 8.30 13.50 -48.95
C ILE A 228 8.48 12.23 -48.11
N VAL A 229 9.41 11.35 -48.48
CA VAL A 229 9.68 10.12 -47.74
C VAL A 229 10.33 10.45 -46.40
N LYS A 230 11.27 11.41 -46.39
CA LYS A 230 11.88 11.91 -45.15
C LYS A 230 10.86 12.61 -44.24
N ARG A 231 9.94 13.39 -44.81
CA ARG A 231 8.83 14.00 -44.03
C ARG A 231 7.97 12.94 -43.35
N LEU A 232 7.58 11.90 -44.08
CA LEU A 232 6.79 10.81 -43.53
C LEU A 232 7.55 10.06 -42.42
N ALA A 233 8.85 9.81 -42.60
CA ALA A 233 9.70 9.17 -41.60
C ALA A 233 9.84 10.00 -40.30
N VAL A 234 9.93 11.34 -40.42
CA VAL A 234 9.98 12.23 -39.26
C VAL A 234 8.66 12.15 -38.48
N ILE A 235 7.51 12.26 -39.16
CA ILE A 235 6.20 12.22 -38.50
C ILE A 235 6.00 10.87 -37.78
N THR A 236 6.28 9.76 -38.45
CA THR A 236 6.10 8.42 -37.84
C THR A 236 7.03 8.19 -36.65
N SER A 237 8.28 8.66 -36.72
CA SER A 237 9.24 8.56 -35.61
C SER A 237 8.77 9.32 -34.36
N PHE A 238 8.31 10.57 -34.53
CA PHE A 238 7.79 11.36 -33.41
C PHE A 238 6.47 10.79 -32.87
N LEU A 239 5.61 10.21 -33.72
CA LEU A 239 4.38 9.53 -33.29
C LEU A 239 4.70 8.29 -32.43
N VAL A 240 5.65 7.45 -32.84
CA VAL A 240 6.09 6.28 -32.08
C VAL A 240 6.71 6.71 -30.75
N CYS A 241 7.59 7.71 -30.77
CA CYS A 241 8.17 8.23 -29.54
C CYS A 241 7.08 8.79 -28.60
N PHE A 242 6.05 9.45 -29.14
CA PHE A 242 4.96 10.04 -28.35
C PHE A 242 4.14 8.95 -27.67
N LEU A 243 3.81 7.89 -28.40
CA LEU A 243 3.17 6.70 -27.84
C LEU A 243 4.03 6.11 -26.71
N CYS A 244 5.34 5.95 -26.92
CA CYS A 244 6.26 5.51 -25.86
C CYS A 244 6.19 6.44 -24.63
N LEU A 245 6.29 7.76 -24.81
CA LEU A 245 6.23 8.72 -23.72
C LEU A 245 4.93 8.62 -22.93
N VAL A 246 3.79 8.55 -23.60
CA VAL A 246 2.47 8.34 -22.96
C VAL A 246 2.47 7.02 -22.17
N THR A 247 3.03 5.93 -22.71
CA THR A 247 3.09 4.65 -21.98
C THR A 247 3.96 4.69 -20.73
N PHE A 248 5.02 5.51 -20.72
CA PHE A 248 5.95 5.61 -19.58
C PHE A 248 5.51 6.64 -18.53
N THR A 249 4.81 7.71 -18.94
CA THR A 249 4.41 8.82 -18.06
C THR A 249 3.02 8.64 -17.47
N THR A 250 2.09 8.03 -18.21
CA THR A 250 0.71 7.80 -17.75
C THR A 250 0.64 6.47 -17.00
N ALA A 251 0.13 6.50 -15.76
CA ALA A 251 -0.12 5.28 -14.98
C ALA A 251 -1.33 4.48 -15.50
N ALA A 252 -2.17 5.09 -16.32
CA ALA A 252 -3.26 4.41 -17.02
C ALA A 252 -2.70 3.64 -18.22
N ARG A 253 -3.11 2.37 -18.37
CA ARG A 253 -2.73 1.56 -19.52
C ARG A 253 -3.19 2.30 -20.79
N PRO A 254 -2.35 2.48 -21.82
CA PRO A 254 -2.69 3.26 -23.01
C PRO A 254 -4.02 2.86 -23.66
N PHE A 255 -4.39 1.58 -23.53
CA PHE A 255 -5.62 1.01 -24.06
C PHE A 255 -6.90 1.45 -23.33
N GLU A 256 -6.84 1.77 -22.04
CA GLU A 256 -8.02 2.24 -21.27
C GLU A 256 -8.34 3.70 -21.58
N SER A 257 -7.32 4.53 -21.81
CA SER A 257 -7.49 5.94 -22.17
C SER A 257 -8.03 6.12 -23.58
N LEU A 258 -7.68 5.24 -24.53
CA LEU A 258 -8.14 5.33 -25.92
C LEU A 258 -9.59 4.83 -26.08
N GLY A 259 -9.99 3.82 -25.30
CA GLY A 259 -11.38 3.35 -25.26
C GLY A 259 -12.35 4.39 -24.69
N ALA A 260 -11.92 5.14 -23.67
CA ALA A 260 -12.73 6.20 -23.06
C ALA A 260 -12.94 7.44 -23.97
N THR A 261 -12.08 7.64 -24.97
CA THR A 261 -12.26 8.68 -26.00
C THR A 261 -13.07 8.21 -27.22
N ALA A 262 -13.36 6.91 -27.33
CA ALA A 262 -14.12 6.33 -28.43
C ALA A 262 -15.57 5.95 -28.04
N ALA A 263 -15.92 6.09 -26.76
CA ALA A 263 -17.27 5.88 -26.21
C ALA A 263 -18.01 7.20 -26.02
#